data_AF-A0A3M1J183-F1
#
_entry.id   AF-A0A3M1J183-F1
#
_cell.length_a   1.000
_cell.length_b   1.000
_cell.length_c   1.000
_cell.angle_alpha   90.00
_cell.angle_beta   90.00
_cell.angle_gamma   90.00
#
_symmetry.space_group_name_H-M   'P 1'
#
loop_
_entity.id
_entity.type
_entity.pdbx_description
1 polymer ?
#
loop_
_entity_poly.entity_id
_entity_poly.type
_entity_poly.pdbx_seq_one_letter_code
_entity_poly.pdbx_strand_id
1 'polypeptide(L)'
;MNNHQSKTPQTRYQPNPVKLLLFFALSVAVIGGGLLGSTLPAQAAPPAQAPTTNPSVSAGQSKWAENCMPCHGANGHGDGPTAQSLPNQPPDFADPENARNYVPTELFDTIKNGRMDKMMPPWKNRLSDSEVWEAAAYVWRLGTTQQALEQGETVYTEQCAACHGADGTGSGPNAPDGINNFTDLTVMTGLSQANLMENYNASSQHAELSNLSEDDIWASLDYARTFTFAVPQRNGILTGQVINAGTGEPVGNIPVTLHAIQNNSEVDTITGQADADGNYVFEKLPTDHSIMYVVEGSYKDVPYFSQDTGMFVPDSNETSVNLEVFDTTTSDEAISITQLHYLLSFTPDTINVMQIYVVGNNGNATYVGQNGQTFNVALPQNATNINFQNNPNNSRFVETGDGYADTSPIMPGKDGLTIAALYDIPYNSDSATIEFPLVKSAASVDVLMTDQGATLSSDQVDFVENRTFQGTSFAVFNGANLPQGEMIRLNLAGLDSLDFSSNPIEDPGSSAAGVDTTTWFDQELAKWGIVAATVLAVVVAGVVYPMSRQRFTGPTDQPGQDPETRRKKLLLTLAKLDETFENGELDEDVYRRARAKYKAQLADLLEQN
;
A
#
# COMPACT_ATOMS: atom_id res chain seq x y z
N MET A 1 6.02 -28.08 86.47
CA MET A 1 5.67 -29.48 86.81
C MET A 1 5.27 -30.19 85.54
N ASN A 2 5.94 -31.30 85.25
CA ASN A 2 5.62 -32.48 84.42
C ASN A 2 4.39 -32.50 83.50
N ASN A 3 4.30 -33.27 82.42
CA ASN A 3 5.17 -34.09 81.56
C ASN A 3 4.19 -34.96 80.70
N HIS A 4 4.58 -35.30 79.47
CA HIS A 4 4.27 -36.51 78.67
C HIS A 4 4.23 -36.12 77.18
N GLN A 5 5.23 -36.37 76.31
CA GLN A 5 6.02 -37.57 75.92
C GLN A 5 5.22 -38.75 75.33
N SER A 6 5.45 -39.03 74.03
CA SER A 6 6.19 -40.22 73.49
C SER A 6 6.18 -40.23 71.94
N LYS A 7 7.31 -40.09 71.21
CA LYS A 7 8.34 -41.08 70.74
C LYS A 7 7.95 -41.83 69.42
N THR A 8 8.50 -41.53 68.23
CA THR A 8 9.76 -42.01 67.51
C THR A 8 9.74 -43.49 67.04
N PRO A 9 10.48 -43.99 65.99
CA PRO A 9 11.77 -43.54 65.37
C PRO A 9 11.83 -43.61 63.80
N GLN A 10 12.74 -42.99 63.02
CA GLN A 10 14.22 -43.08 62.80
C GLN A 10 14.78 -44.46 62.38
N THR A 11 15.28 -44.58 61.13
CA THR A 11 16.41 -45.46 60.77
C THR A 11 17.27 -44.88 59.64
N ARG A 12 18.58 -44.77 59.92
CA ARG A 12 19.73 -44.60 58.99
C ARG A 12 20.00 -45.90 58.22
N TYR A 13 20.69 -45.84 57.07
CA TYR A 13 21.97 -46.52 56.78
C TYR A 13 22.44 -46.27 55.32
N GLN A 14 23.75 -46.06 55.11
CA GLN A 14 24.42 -45.89 53.80
C GLN A 14 24.91 -47.26 53.20
N PRO A 15 25.96 -47.37 52.34
CA PRO A 15 25.85 -47.53 50.88
C PRO A 15 26.61 -48.76 50.28
N ASN A 16 26.57 -48.88 48.93
CA ASN A 16 27.54 -49.56 48.03
C ASN A 16 27.53 -51.12 48.00
N PRO A 17 28.20 -51.84 47.04
CA PRO A 17 29.28 -51.42 46.10
C PRO A 17 29.31 -52.10 44.68
N VAL A 18 30.37 -51.78 43.91
CA VAL A 18 31.21 -52.65 43.03
C VAL A 18 31.11 -52.42 41.49
N LYS A 19 32.05 -51.62 40.92
CA LYS A 19 33.27 -51.96 40.11
C LYS A 19 32.97 -52.11 38.59
N LEU A 20 33.81 -51.80 37.59
CA LEU A 20 35.27 -51.70 37.40
C LEU A 20 35.47 -51.00 36.01
N LEU A 21 36.18 -49.86 35.85
CA LEU A 21 37.64 -49.63 35.67
C LEU A 21 38.20 -49.85 34.23
N LEU A 22 38.88 -48.81 33.67
CA LEU A 22 40.18 -48.76 32.95
C LEU A 22 40.30 -47.45 32.11
N PHE A 23 41.05 -46.40 32.52
CA PHE A 23 42.51 -46.06 32.35
C PHE A 23 42.93 -45.78 30.88
N PHE A 24 43.52 -44.62 30.47
CA PHE A 24 44.79 -43.92 30.83
C PHE A 24 44.69 -42.39 30.48
N ALA A 25 44.99 -41.40 31.35
CA ALA A 25 46.28 -40.76 31.73
C ALA A 25 47.00 -40.00 30.57
N LEU A 26 47.59 -38.79 30.67
CA LEU A 26 48.24 -37.98 31.73
C LEU A 26 48.51 -36.57 31.10
N SER A 27 48.43 -35.38 31.73
CA SER A 27 49.52 -34.79 32.55
C SER A 27 49.28 -33.30 32.90
N VAL A 28 49.38 -33.00 34.21
CA VAL A 28 50.16 -31.91 34.86
C VAL A 28 49.55 -30.49 35.05
N ALA A 29 49.44 -30.13 36.34
CA ALA A 29 49.23 -28.82 36.97
C ALA A 29 50.35 -27.80 36.63
N VAL A 30 50.30 -26.49 36.90
CA VAL A 30 50.39 -25.80 38.20
C VAL A 30 50.20 -24.28 37.97
N ILE A 31 49.80 -23.55 39.02
CA ILE A 31 49.94 -22.09 39.29
C ILE A 31 48.81 -21.24 38.67
N GLY A 32 47.91 -20.56 39.39
CA GLY A 32 48.04 -19.88 40.67
C GLY A 32 48.26 -18.38 40.44
N GLY A 33 47.22 -17.61 40.14
CA GLY A 33 47.32 -16.16 39.99
C GLY A 33 45.99 -15.53 39.61
N GLY A 34 45.44 -14.68 40.49
CA GLY A 34 44.16 -14.03 40.29
C GLY A 34 44.14 -13.09 39.09
N LEU A 35 43.01 -13.09 38.39
CA LEU A 35 42.66 -12.05 37.43
C LEU A 35 41.25 -11.57 37.78
N LEU A 36 41.21 -10.34 38.28
CA LEU A 36 40.04 -9.48 38.26
C LEU A 36 39.52 -9.46 36.82
N GLY A 37 38.32 -10.00 36.62
CA GLY A 37 37.62 -9.86 35.34
C GLY A 37 37.23 -8.40 35.15
N SER A 38 38.07 -7.64 34.48
CA SER A 38 37.72 -6.34 33.93
C SER A 38 36.57 -6.55 32.95
N THR A 39 35.38 -6.11 33.29
CA THR A 39 34.31 -5.91 32.30
C THR A 39 34.83 -4.86 31.32
N LEU A 40 35.19 -5.30 30.12
CA LEU A 40 35.37 -4.38 29.00
C LEU A 40 34.00 -3.70 28.79
N PRO A 41 33.93 -2.36 28.77
CA PRO A 41 32.70 -1.68 28.38
C PRO A 41 32.35 -2.11 26.96
N ALA A 42 31.06 -2.34 26.69
CA ALA A 42 30.55 -2.53 25.35
C ALA A 42 31.09 -1.40 24.46
N GLN A 43 31.83 -1.74 23.42
CA GLN A 43 32.25 -0.76 22.43
C GLN A 43 30.98 -0.16 21.82
N ALA A 44 30.82 1.15 21.99
CA ALA A 44 29.79 1.91 21.28
C ALA A 44 29.94 1.62 19.78
N ALA A 45 28.80 1.41 19.11
CA ALA A 45 28.79 1.30 17.66
C ALA A 45 29.49 2.52 17.04
N PRO A 46 30.17 2.37 15.88
CA PRO A 46 30.68 3.52 15.14
C PRO A 46 29.53 4.52 14.91
N PRO A 47 29.77 5.84 15.03
CA PRO A 47 28.73 6.82 14.78
C PRO A 47 28.14 6.63 13.38
N ALA A 48 26.82 6.77 13.27
CA ALA A 48 26.10 6.72 12.01
C ALA A 48 26.84 7.53 10.92
N GLN A 49 27.04 6.93 9.75
CA GLN A 49 27.52 7.69 8.59
C GLN A 49 26.43 8.69 8.21
N ALA A 50 26.80 9.96 8.09
CA ALA A 50 25.90 11.01 7.63
C ALA A 50 25.30 10.63 6.26
N PRO A 51 24.05 11.01 5.99
CA PRO A 51 23.42 10.70 4.71
C PRO A 51 24.17 11.44 3.59
N THR A 52 24.26 10.81 2.42
CA THR A 52 24.95 11.38 1.25
C THR A 52 24.07 12.34 0.44
N THR A 53 22.76 12.31 0.68
CA THR A 53 21.75 13.19 0.09
C THR A 53 20.73 13.56 1.17
N ASN A 54 19.98 14.63 0.97
CA ASN A 54 18.92 15.05 1.90
C ASN A 54 17.85 13.95 2.01
N PRO A 55 17.64 13.34 3.19
CA PRO A 55 16.61 12.33 3.36
C PRO A 55 15.22 12.89 3.08
N SER A 56 14.40 12.15 2.33
CA SER A 56 13.03 12.55 1.99
C SER A 56 12.06 12.29 3.13
N VAL A 57 11.35 13.33 3.56
CA VAL A 57 10.32 13.24 4.60
C VAL A 57 9.09 12.48 4.11
N SER A 58 8.69 12.63 2.84
CA SER A 58 7.56 11.88 2.25
C SER A 58 7.87 10.39 2.12
N ALA A 59 9.09 10.05 1.68
CA ALA A 59 9.54 8.66 1.65
C ALA A 59 9.52 8.05 3.08
N GLY A 60 9.99 8.82 4.07
CA GLY A 60 9.94 8.44 5.48
C GLY A 60 8.53 8.21 6.02
N GLN A 61 7.55 9.02 5.60
CA GLN A 61 6.13 8.86 5.96
C GLN A 61 5.60 7.50 5.51
N SER A 62 5.93 7.08 4.28
CA SER A 62 5.54 5.76 3.78
C SER A 62 6.12 4.64 4.66
N LYS A 63 7.43 4.71 4.98
CA LYS A 63 8.08 3.72 5.85
C LYS A 63 7.46 3.69 7.24
N TRP A 64 7.07 4.85 7.78
CA TRP A 64 6.38 4.94 9.05
C TRP A 64 5.03 4.23 9.04
N ALA A 65 4.21 4.48 8.03
CA ALA A 65 2.89 3.85 7.88
C ALA A 65 3.00 2.32 7.81
N GLU A 66 3.95 1.82 7.02
CA GLU A 66 4.19 0.38 6.83
C GLU A 66 4.73 -0.32 8.09
N ASN A 67 5.62 0.33 8.84
CA ASN A 67 6.50 -0.35 9.78
C ASN A 67 6.39 0.14 11.24
N CYS A 68 6.11 1.42 11.45
CA CYS A 68 6.24 2.09 12.76
C CYS A 68 4.88 2.38 13.42
N MET A 69 3.87 2.71 12.61
CA MET A 69 2.53 3.10 13.03
C MET A 69 1.87 2.15 14.03
N PRO A 70 1.96 0.80 13.92
CA PRO A 70 1.27 -0.09 14.85
C PRO A 70 1.64 0.13 16.32
N CYS A 71 2.88 0.56 16.60
CA CYS A 71 3.34 0.90 17.95
C CYS A 71 3.28 2.40 18.22
N HIS A 72 3.78 3.22 17.29
CA HIS A 72 3.97 4.65 17.53
C HIS A 72 2.76 5.53 17.19
N GLY A 73 1.68 4.95 16.63
CA GLY A 73 0.50 5.69 16.17
C GLY A 73 0.69 6.31 14.79
N ALA A 74 -0.41 6.59 14.09
CA ALA A 74 -0.37 7.19 12.75
C ALA A 74 0.31 8.57 12.77
N ASN A 75 0.03 9.34 13.82
CA ASN A 75 0.50 10.70 14.00
C ASN A 75 1.68 10.81 14.99
N GLY A 76 2.29 9.71 15.42
CA GLY A 76 3.49 9.79 16.28
C GLY A 76 3.27 10.00 17.77
N HIS A 77 2.03 9.98 18.28
CA HIS A 77 1.73 10.17 19.70
C HIS A 77 2.12 8.98 20.61
N GLY A 78 2.67 7.92 20.02
CA GLY A 78 2.97 6.70 20.76
C GLY A 78 1.72 5.92 21.16
N ASP A 79 0.59 6.13 20.48
CA ASP A 79 -0.75 5.63 20.81
C ASP A 79 -1.24 4.54 19.85
N GLY A 80 -0.31 3.88 19.16
CA GLY A 80 -0.64 2.79 18.23
C GLY A 80 -1.39 1.64 18.91
N PRO A 81 -2.13 0.82 18.14
CA PRO A 81 -2.96 -0.26 18.68
C PRO A 81 -2.20 -1.25 19.59
N THR A 82 -0.89 -1.42 19.38
CA THR A 82 -0.06 -2.30 20.23
C THR A 82 0.60 -1.58 21.40
N ALA A 83 0.57 -0.24 21.45
CA ALA A 83 1.31 0.57 22.43
C ALA A 83 0.99 0.20 23.88
N GLN A 84 -0.29 -0.06 24.19
CA GLN A 84 -0.74 -0.42 25.54
C GLN A 84 -0.19 -1.75 26.05
N SER A 85 0.27 -2.62 25.13
CA SER A 85 0.85 -3.93 25.47
C SER A 85 2.36 -3.88 25.69
N LEU A 86 3.01 -2.75 25.39
CA LEU A 86 4.45 -2.59 25.50
C LEU A 86 4.88 -2.32 26.95
N PRO A 87 6.09 -2.76 27.34
CA PRO A 87 6.59 -2.53 28.70
C PRO A 87 6.87 -1.04 29.00
N ASN A 88 6.98 -0.21 27.96
CA ASN A 88 7.14 1.24 28.08
C ASN A 88 6.34 1.90 26.95
N GLN A 89 5.74 3.05 27.24
CA GLN A 89 5.08 3.86 26.22
C GLN A 89 6.12 4.28 25.17
N PRO A 90 5.82 4.13 23.86
CA PRO A 90 6.61 4.77 22.83
C PRO A 90 6.65 6.30 23.02
N PRO A 91 7.73 6.99 22.62
CA PRO A 91 7.77 8.44 22.72
C PRO A 91 6.67 9.12 21.91
N ASP A 92 6.16 10.24 22.43
CA ASP A 92 5.29 11.15 21.67
C ASP A 92 6.19 12.07 20.82
N PHE A 93 6.31 11.75 19.53
CA PHE A 93 7.07 12.56 18.57
C PHE A 93 6.26 13.72 18.01
N ALA A 94 4.95 13.77 18.25
CA ALA A 94 4.11 14.87 17.81
C ALA A 94 4.07 16.04 18.80
N ASP A 95 4.46 15.81 20.06
CA ASP A 95 4.75 16.88 21.01
C ASP A 95 6.06 17.62 20.61
N PRO A 96 6.00 18.89 20.18
CA PRO A 96 7.18 19.63 19.76
C PRO A 96 8.22 19.78 20.89
N GLU A 97 7.80 19.90 22.15
CA GLU A 97 8.74 20.02 23.27
C GLU A 97 9.58 18.76 23.41
N ASN A 98 8.99 17.58 23.22
CA ASN A 98 9.70 16.32 23.22
C ASN A 98 10.54 16.14 21.95
N ALA A 99 9.94 16.36 20.78
CA ALA A 99 10.56 16.15 19.47
C ALA A 99 11.88 16.93 19.29
N ARG A 100 11.93 18.17 19.81
CA ARG A 100 13.10 19.06 19.70
C ARG A 100 14.37 18.52 20.34
N ASN A 101 14.27 17.55 21.26
CA ASN A 101 15.42 16.99 21.98
C ASN A 101 16.10 15.82 21.25
N TYR A 102 15.50 15.28 20.19
CA TYR A 102 16.07 14.14 19.48
C TYR A 102 17.15 14.57 18.49
N VAL A 103 18.30 13.91 18.56
CA VAL A 103 19.39 14.09 17.60
C VAL A 103 19.19 13.12 16.43
N PRO A 104 19.19 13.57 15.16
CA PRO A 104 18.93 12.68 14.02
C PRO A 104 19.85 11.47 13.90
N THR A 105 21.15 11.60 14.19
CA THR A 105 22.08 10.45 14.20
C THR A 105 21.72 9.42 15.28
N GLU A 106 21.25 9.87 16.45
CA GLU A 106 20.80 8.98 17.52
C GLU A 106 19.47 8.29 17.16
N LEU A 107 18.56 8.99 16.48
CA LEU A 107 17.34 8.41 15.91
C LEU A 107 17.69 7.34 14.87
N PHE A 108 18.60 7.64 13.95
CA PHE A 108 19.08 6.67 12.96
C PHE A 108 19.63 5.41 13.64
N ASP A 109 20.51 5.55 14.62
CA ASP A 109 21.10 4.42 15.33
C ASP A 109 20.05 3.60 16.08
N THR A 110 19.08 4.29 16.69
CA THR A 110 17.95 3.68 17.39
C THR A 110 17.04 2.90 16.46
N ILE A 111 16.70 3.44 15.28
CA ILE A 111 15.87 2.76 14.27
C ILE A 111 16.65 1.57 13.67
N LYS A 112 17.90 1.79 13.25
CA LYS A 112 18.72 0.76 12.62
C LYS A 112 18.96 -0.44 13.54
N ASN A 113 19.33 -0.17 14.79
CA ASN A 113 19.78 -1.21 15.73
C ASN A 113 18.71 -1.63 16.74
N GLY A 114 17.60 -0.90 16.85
CA GLY A 114 16.52 -1.18 17.79
C GLY A 114 16.91 -0.94 19.25
N ARG A 115 15.92 -1.07 20.14
CA ARG A 115 16.07 -1.11 21.60
C ARG A 115 15.24 -2.28 22.13
N MET A 116 15.83 -3.47 22.09
CA MET A 116 15.11 -4.71 22.41
C MET A 116 14.62 -4.78 23.86
N ASP A 117 15.30 -4.11 24.79
CA ASP A 117 14.86 -3.95 26.18
C ASP A 117 13.56 -3.12 26.30
N LYS A 118 13.28 -2.29 25.29
CA LYS A 118 12.05 -1.49 25.14
C LYS A 118 11.07 -2.07 24.12
N MET A 119 11.33 -3.30 23.63
CA MET A 119 10.57 -3.93 22.55
C MET A 119 10.52 -3.14 21.24
N MET A 120 11.54 -2.31 20.96
CA MET A 120 11.72 -1.68 19.66
C MET A 120 12.64 -2.56 18.79
N PRO A 121 12.14 -3.21 17.72
CA PRO A 121 12.94 -4.11 16.91
C PRO A 121 14.00 -3.37 16.06
N PRO A 122 15.11 -4.04 15.67
CA PRO A 122 16.07 -3.50 14.72
C PRO A 122 15.53 -3.53 13.28
N TRP A 123 15.74 -2.45 12.53
CA TRP A 123 15.30 -2.35 11.12
C TRP A 123 16.41 -2.61 10.09
N LYS A 124 17.67 -2.75 10.50
CA LYS A 124 18.84 -2.96 9.61
C LYS A 124 18.77 -4.16 8.64
N ASN A 125 17.85 -5.10 8.84
CA ASN A 125 17.68 -6.27 7.97
C ASN A 125 16.49 -6.11 7.00
N ARG A 126 15.75 -4.99 7.08
CA ARG A 126 14.54 -4.73 6.29
C ARG A 126 14.61 -3.39 5.55
N LEU A 127 15.28 -2.40 6.14
CA LEU A 127 15.47 -1.08 5.57
C LEU A 127 16.96 -0.86 5.29
N SER A 128 17.24 -0.25 4.14
CA SER A 128 18.54 0.31 3.80
C SER A 128 18.87 1.54 4.66
N ASP A 129 20.14 1.95 4.67
CA ASP A 129 20.56 3.14 5.40
C ASP A 129 19.85 4.41 4.91
N SER A 130 19.54 4.52 3.62
CA SER A 130 18.74 5.64 3.10
C SER A 130 17.34 5.65 3.71
N GLU A 131 16.66 4.51 3.71
CA GLU A 131 15.30 4.38 4.24
C GLU A 131 15.24 4.61 5.76
N VAL A 132 16.29 4.23 6.51
CA VAL A 132 16.39 4.56 7.94
C VAL A 132 16.56 6.06 8.15
N TRP A 133 17.35 6.74 7.31
CA TRP A 133 17.49 8.19 7.35
C TRP A 133 16.19 8.91 6.99
N GLU A 134 15.45 8.42 6.00
CA GLU A 134 14.13 8.92 5.61
C GLU A 134 13.13 8.77 6.77
N ALA A 135 13.10 7.61 7.44
CA ALA A 135 12.28 7.41 8.64
C ALA A 135 12.67 8.38 9.78
N ALA A 136 13.97 8.61 10.02
CA ALA A 136 14.43 9.59 11.01
C ALA A 136 14.02 11.03 10.66
N ALA A 137 14.04 11.39 9.37
CA ALA A 137 13.56 12.68 8.89
C ALA A 137 12.04 12.84 9.11
N TYR A 138 11.26 11.78 8.89
CA TYR A 138 9.83 11.80 9.18
C TYR A 138 9.54 11.92 10.68
N VAL A 139 10.34 11.30 11.55
CA VAL A 139 10.21 11.47 13.02
C VAL A 139 10.35 12.94 13.42
N TRP A 140 11.29 13.68 12.83
CA TRP A 140 11.38 15.14 13.05
C TRP A 140 10.12 15.87 12.54
N ARG A 141 9.58 15.46 11.39
CA ARG A 141 8.39 16.08 10.80
C ARG A 141 7.13 15.89 11.64
N LEU A 142 7.00 14.79 12.40
CA LEU A 142 5.87 14.54 13.28
C LEU A 142 5.68 15.64 14.33
N GLY A 143 6.77 16.18 14.86
CA GLY A 143 6.76 17.28 15.84
C GLY A 143 6.77 18.68 15.23
N THR A 144 6.80 18.79 13.90
CA THR A 144 6.94 20.06 13.18
C THR A 144 5.76 20.26 12.25
N THR A 145 4.89 21.23 12.54
CA THR A 145 3.70 21.48 11.71
C THR A 145 4.03 22.23 10.43
N GLN A 146 3.15 22.11 9.42
CA GLN A 146 3.30 22.89 8.18
C GLN A 146 3.24 24.40 8.47
N GLN A 147 2.38 24.83 9.39
CA GLN A 147 2.26 26.23 9.80
C GLN A 147 3.57 26.75 10.40
N ALA A 148 4.25 25.95 11.22
CA ALA A 148 5.55 26.32 11.78
C ALA A 148 6.62 26.48 10.69
N LEU A 149 6.62 25.61 9.67
CA LEU A 149 7.53 25.76 8.53
C LEU A 149 7.25 27.03 7.71
N GLU A 150 5.98 27.35 7.43
CA GLU A 150 5.59 28.57 6.70
C GLU A 150 5.95 29.86 7.47
N GLN A 151 5.73 29.86 8.80
CA GLN A 151 6.16 30.97 9.67
C GLN A 151 7.70 31.09 9.68
N GLY A 152 8.38 29.95 9.83
CA GLY A 152 9.83 29.86 9.86
C GLY A 152 10.48 30.36 8.58
N GLU A 153 9.91 30.02 7.43
CA GLU A 153 10.35 30.50 6.11
C GLU A 153 10.31 32.03 6.02
N THR A 154 9.20 32.62 6.48
CA THR A 154 9.01 34.07 6.48
C THR A 154 10.08 34.74 7.32
N VAL A 155 10.23 34.29 8.58
CA VAL A 155 11.24 34.83 9.51
C VAL A 155 12.65 34.64 8.97
N TYR A 156 12.96 33.44 8.46
CA TYR A 156 14.27 33.14 7.90
C TYR A 156 14.62 34.04 6.73
N THR A 157 13.70 34.22 5.79
CA THR A 157 13.88 35.07 4.61
C THR A 157 14.12 36.52 5.01
N GLU A 158 13.37 37.03 5.98
CA GLU A 158 13.44 38.43 6.38
C GLU A 158 14.63 38.75 7.28
N GLN A 159 15.02 37.82 8.17
CA GLN A 159 15.97 38.11 9.26
C GLN A 159 17.28 37.31 9.17
N CYS A 160 17.28 36.12 8.57
CA CYS A 160 18.40 35.18 8.62
C CYS A 160 19.16 35.09 7.30
N ALA A 161 18.46 35.11 6.17
CA ALA A 161 19.02 34.84 4.84
C ALA A 161 20.11 35.84 4.40
N ALA A 162 20.10 37.07 4.93
CA ALA A 162 21.15 38.05 4.65
C ALA A 162 22.55 37.60 5.14
N CYS A 163 22.60 36.76 6.19
CA CYS A 163 23.84 36.17 6.70
C CYS A 163 23.97 34.70 6.29
N HIS A 164 22.92 33.91 6.48
CA HIS A 164 22.95 32.46 6.24
C HIS A 164 22.74 32.04 4.77
N GLY A 165 22.40 32.99 3.88
CA GLY A 165 22.03 32.71 2.49
C GLY A 165 20.58 32.25 2.36
N ALA A 166 19.93 32.53 1.23
CA ALA A 166 18.59 32.00 0.94
C ALA A 166 18.58 30.48 0.76
N ASP A 167 19.73 29.89 0.46
CA ASP A 167 19.96 28.46 0.28
C ASP A 167 20.53 27.77 1.54
N GLY A 168 20.69 28.49 2.66
CA GLY A 168 21.21 27.94 3.92
C GLY A 168 22.71 27.62 3.93
N THR A 169 23.46 27.98 2.88
CA THR A 169 24.87 27.60 2.73
C THR A 169 25.83 28.39 3.61
N GLY A 170 25.36 29.45 4.28
CA GLY A 170 26.21 30.41 4.99
C GLY A 170 26.88 31.43 4.07
N SER A 171 26.38 31.61 2.84
CA SER A 171 26.99 32.48 1.83
C SER A 171 26.28 33.83 1.64
N GLY A 172 25.48 34.25 2.63
CA GLY A 172 24.76 35.51 2.58
C GLY A 172 25.69 36.72 2.45
N PRO A 173 25.22 37.85 1.88
CA PRO A 173 26.04 39.05 1.68
C PRO A 173 26.65 39.63 2.97
N ASN A 174 26.07 39.31 4.13
CA ASN A 174 26.54 39.74 5.44
C ASN A 174 27.10 38.57 6.28
N ALA A 175 27.45 37.45 5.67
CA ALA A 175 27.98 36.28 6.37
C ALA A 175 29.29 36.61 7.12
N PRO A 176 29.35 36.40 8.45
CA PRO A 176 30.62 36.42 9.17
C PRO A 176 31.44 35.16 8.88
N ASP A 177 32.75 35.24 9.14
CA ASP A 177 33.63 34.08 9.04
C ASP A 177 33.16 32.95 9.98
N GLY A 178 33.06 31.73 9.45
CA GLY A 178 32.69 30.55 10.24
C GLY A 178 31.21 30.44 10.60
N ILE A 179 30.32 31.15 9.89
CA ILE A 179 28.87 30.96 10.00
C ILE A 179 28.47 29.50 9.70
N ASN A 180 27.44 29.02 10.39
CA ASN A 180 26.93 27.67 10.19
C ASN A 180 26.36 27.49 8.77
N ASN A 181 26.79 26.40 8.12
CA ASN A 181 26.20 25.91 6.87
C ASN A 181 25.12 24.87 7.20
N PHE A 182 23.85 25.20 6.96
CA PHE A 182 22.71 24.33 7.24
C PHE A 182 22.53 23.20 6.22
N THR A 183 23.27 23.23 5.11
CA THR A 183 23.31 22.14 4.12
C THR A 183 24.39 21.09 4.45
N ASP A 184 25.22 21.32 5.47
CA ASP A 184 26.20 20.32 5.91
C ASP A 184 25.49 19.20 6.69
N LEU A 185 25.20 18.10 5.98
CA LEU A 185 24.50 16.95 6.54
C LEU A 185 25.26 16.30 7.70
N THR A 186 26.60 16.36 7.71
CA THR A 186 27.39 15.77 8.80
C THR A 186 27.21 16.55 10.10
N VAL A 187 27.19 17.88 10.00
CA VAL A 187 26.98 18.75 11.15
C VAL A 187 25.52 18.71 11.58
N MET A 188 24.59 18.95 10.65
CA MET A 188 23.19 19.16 11.00
C MET A 188 22.52 17.90 11.53
N THR A 189 22.84 16.71 11.00
CA THR A 189 22.27 15.47 11.55
C THR A 189 22.80 15.12 12.95
N GLY A 190 23.92 15.71 13.36
CA GLY A 190 24.47 15.58 14.71
C GLY A 190 23.91 16.56 15.74
N LEU A 191 22.98 17.44 15.35
CA LEU A 191 22.38 18.45 16.22
C LEU A 191 20.86 18.23 16.34
N SER A 192 20.34 18.22 17.57
CA SER A 192 18.88 18.32 17.79
C SER A 192 18.38 19.75 17.56
N GLN A 193 17.06 19.96 17.49
CA GLN A 193 16.51 21.34 17.40
C GLN A 193 16.88 22.13 18.66
N ALA A 194 16.91 21.49 19.83
CA ALA A 194 17.35 22.11 21.08
C ALA A 194 18.81 22.59 21.00
N ASN A 195 19.71 21.82 20.39
CA ASN A 195 21.09 22.27 20.18
C ASN A 195 21.18 23.43 19.18
N LEU A 196 20.32 23.48 18.17
CA LEU A 196 20.24 24.63 17.28
C LEU A 196 19.79 25.90 18.02
N MET A 197 18.85 25.79 18.95
CA MET A 197 18.42 26.90 19.81
C MET A 197 19.54 27.34 20.76
N GLU A 198 20.28 26.40 21.36
CA GLU A 198 21.47 26.71 22.17
C GLU A 198 22.52 27.49 21.35
N ASN A 199 22.80 27.03 20.12
CA ASN A 199 23.71 27.70 19.20
C ASN A 199 23.22 29.10 18.81
N TYR A 200 21.91 29.25 18.58
CA TYR A 200 21.29 30.55 18.30
C TYR A 200 21.53 31.52 19.46
N ASN A 201 21.22 31.09 20.69
CA ASN A 201 21.34 31.91 21.90
C ASN A 201 22.80 32.23 22.28
N ALA A 202 23.75 31.36 21.94
CA ALA A 202 25.17 31.58 22.20
C ALA A 202 25.80 32.64 21.27
N SER A 203 25.16 32.96 20.15
CA SER A 203 25.69 33.90 19.15
C SER A 203 25.45 35.35 19.55
N SER A 204 26.53 36.10 19.74
CA SER A 204 26.46 37.55 19.98
C SER A 204 25.83 38.33 18.82
N GLN A 205 25.87 37.80 17.59
CA GLN A 205 25.26 38.43 16.41
C GLN A 205 23.74 38.35 16.46
N HIS A 206 23.18 37.25 17.02
CA HIS A 206 21.74 37.10 17.17
C HIS A 206 21.17 37.96 18.31
N ALA A 207 21.98 38.29 19.32
CA ALA A 207 21.57 39.21 20.38
C ALA A 207 21.18 40.60 19.84
N GLU A 208 21.71 41.01 18.68
CA GLU A 208 21.36 42.26 18.01
C GLU A 208 20.03 42.19 17.24
N LEU A 209 19.52 40.98 16.96
CA LEU A 209 18.23 40.72 16.29
C LEU A 209 17.02 40.74 17.25
N SER A 210 17.20 41.31 18.46
CA SER A 210 16.36 41.25 19.68
C SER A 210 14.83 41.48 19.60
N ASN A 211 14.23 41.56 18.42
CA ASN A 211 12.79 41.74 18.21
C ASN A 211 12.02 40.47 17.83
N LEU A 212 12.67 39.29 17.72
CA LEU A 212 11.98 38.03 17.44
C LEU A 212 11.43 37.38 18.71
N SER A 213 10.22 36.81 18.62
CA SER A 213 9.68 35.97 19.68
C SER A 213 10.39 34.62 19.72
N GLU A 214 10.31 33.91 20.85
CA GLU A 214 10.87 32.55 20.95
C GLU A 214 10.22 31.59 19.94
N ASP A 215 8.91 31.74 19.70
CA ASP A 215 8.18 30.95 18.70
C ASP A 215 8.68 31.20 17.27
N ASP A 216 9.00 32.46 16.93
CA ASP A 216 9.59 32.81 15.63
C ASP A 216 10.97 32.18 15.46
N ILE A 217 11.77 32.14 16.53
CA ILE A 217 13.09 31.50 16.51
C ILE A 217 12.92 30.00 16.31
N TRP A 218 12.07 29.33 17.09
CA TRP A 218 11.79 27.90 16.90
C TRP A 218 11.33 27.58 15.47
N ALA A 219 10.36 28.33 14.96
CA ALA A 219 9.87 28.18 13.59
C ALA A 219 11.00 28.35 12.57
N SER A 220 11.86 29.36 12.73
CA SER A 220 13.01 29.58 11.82
C SER A 220 14.06 28.47 11.88
N LEU A 221 14.26 27.84 13.05
CA LEU A 221 15.16 26.70 13.20
C LEU A 221 14.58 25.41 12.59
N ASP A 222 13.26 25.23 12.69
CA ASP A 222 12.55 24.16 11.99
C ASP A 222 12.60 24.36 10.48
N TYR A 223 12.44 25.60 9.98
CA TYR A 223 12.67 25.89 8.58
C TYR A 223 14.14 25.65 8.17
N ALA A 224 15.12 26.07 8.98
CA ALA A 224 16.53 25.78 8.68
C ALA A 224 16.82 24.27 8.57
N ARG A 225 16.05 23.41 9.27
CA ARG A 225 16.17 21.96 9.15
C ARG A 225 15.74 21.43 7.77
N THR A 226 14.92 22.17 7.00
CA THR A 226 14.54 21.75 5.64
C THR A 226 15.71 21.80 4.65
N PHE A 227 16.80 22.49 4.97
CA PHE A 227 18.07 22.40 4.22
C PHE A 227 18.81 21.07 4.46
N THR A 228 18.42 20.31 5.49
CA THR A 228 18.95 18.97 5.81
C THR A 228 17.97 17.86 5.37
N PHE A 229 16.68 18.00 5.67
CA PHE A 229 15.64 17.04 5.33
C PHE A 229 14.76 17.57 4.20
N ALA A 230 14.63 16.79 3.13
CA ALA A 230 13.83 17.16 1.98
C ALA A 230 12.34 17.08 2.33
N VAL A 231 11.74 18.23 2.64
CA VAL A 231 10.29 18.37 2.82
C VAL A 231 9.65 18.61 1.43
N PRO A 232 8.55 17.91 1.09
CA PRO A 232 7.83 18.17 -0.15
C PRO A 232 7.42 19.65 -0.26
N GLN A 233 7.73 20.26 -1.39
CA GLN A 233 7.27 21.62 -1.70
C GLN A 233 5.75 21.62 -1.79
N ARG A 234 5.09 22.54 -1.07
CA ARG A 234 3.63 22.68 -1.03
C ARG A 234 3.18 23.91 -1.82
N ASN A 235 3.52 23.92 -3.10
CA ASN A 235 3.14 24.98 -4.05
C ASN A 235 2.29 24.44 -5.21
N GLY A 236 1.89 23.17 -5.14
CA GLY A 236 1.04 22.53 -6.14
C GLY A 236 -0.37 23.09 -6.15
N ILE A 237 -0.92 23.26 -7.35
CA ILE A 237 -2.30 23.67 -7.61
C ILE A 237 -2.94 22.59 -8.49
N LEU A 238 -4.03 21.99 -8.01
CA LEU A 238 -4.86 21.08 -8.78
C LEU A 238 -6.19 21.76 -9.07
N THR A 239 -6.55 21.81 -10.35
CA THR A 239 -7.83 22.34 -10.81
C THR A 239 -8.69 21.26 -11.45
N GLY A 240 -9.99 21.46 -11.49
CA GLY A 240 -10.88 20.56 -12.21
C GLY A 240 -12.29 21.07 -12.30
N GLN A 241 -13.11 20.32 -13.03
CA GLN A 241 -14.53 20.55 -13.14
C GLN A 241 -15.31 19.26 -12.90
N VAL A 242 -16.43 19.36 -12.19
CA VAL A 242 -17.41 18.26 -12.09
C VAL A 242 -18.34 18.32 -13.29
N ILE A 243 -18.38 17.25 -14.07
CA ILE A 243 -19.11 17.17 -15.34
C ILE A 243 -20.03 15.96 -15.32
N ASN A 244 -21.29 16.15 -15.70
CA ASN A 244 -22.18 15.03 -15.95
C ASN A 244 -21.84 14.43 -17.32
N ALA A 245 -21.05 13.36 -17.36
CA ALA A 245 -20.56 12.77 -18.60
C ALA A 245 -21.68 12.19 -19.49
N GLY A 246 -22.86 11.90 -18.94
CA GLY A 246 -24.03 11.50 -19.70
C GLY A 246 -24.68 12.64 -20.51
N THR A 247 -24.46 13.89 -20.12
CA THR A 247 -25.06 15.09 -20.74
C THR A 247 -24.02 16.07 -21.30
N GLY A 248 -22.79 16.04 -20.80
CA GLY A 248 -21.73 17.01 -21.07
C GLY A 248 -21.83 18.31 -20.26
N GLU A 249 -22.86 18.46 -19.42
CA GLU A 249 -23.10 19.70 -18.67
C GLU A 249 -22.31 19.73 -17.35
N PRO A 250 -21.81 20.90 -16.92
CA PRO A 250 -21.20 21.04 -15.60
C PRO A 250 -22.19 20.81 -14.46
N VAL A 251 -21.70 20.30 -13.34
CA VAL A 251 -22.52 20.07 -12.14
C VAL A 251 -21.96 20.88 -10.98
N GLY A 252 -22.63 21.97 -10.67
CA GLY A 252 -22.19 22.90 -9.63
C GLY A 252 -22.56 22.49 -8.20
N ASN A 253 -21.89 23.13 -7.24
CA ASN A 253 -22.13 23.03 -5.80
C ASN A 253 -21.98 21.62 -5.21
N ILE A 254 -21.19 20.76 -5.85
CA ILE A 254 -20.88 19.42 -5.33
C ILE A 254 -19.68 19.50 -4.36
N PRO A 255 -19.76 18.90 -3.17
CA PRO A 255 -18.59 18.71 -2.32
C PRO A 255 -17.62 17.74 -3.00
N VAL A 256 -16.34 18.10 -3.01
CA VAL A 256 -15.27 17.30 -3.60
C VAL A 256 -14.20 17.03 -2.55
N THR A 257 -13.64 15.82 -2.55
CA THR A 257 -12.52 15.43 -1.70
C THR A 257 -11.35 15.05 -2.58
N LEU A 258 -10.18 15.59 -2.29
CA LEU A 258 -8.93 15.23 -2.94
C LEU A 258 -8.16 14.27 -2.05
N HIS A 259 -7.84 13.10 -2.58
CA HIS A 259 -7.03 12.07 -1.93
C HIS A 259 -5.63 12.10 -2.54
N ALA A 260 -4.62 12.33 -1.72
CA ALA A 260 -3.22 12.19 -2.09
C ALA A 260 -2.75 10.79 -1.70
N ILE A 261 -2.34 10.00 -2.69
CA ILE A 261 -1.96 8.61 -2.54
C ILE A 261 -0.50 8.45 -2.93
N GLN A 262 0.31 7.88 -2.04
CA GLN A 262 1.71 7.56 -2.28
C GLN A 262 1.95 6.12 -1.86
N ASN A 263 2.61 5.32 -2.71
CA ASN A 263 2.90 3.91 -2.43
C ASN A 263 1.66 3.11 -1.95
N ASN A 264 0.51 3.34 -2.61
CA ASN A 264 -0.76 2.68 -2.30
C ASN A 264 -1.35 2.99 -0.91
N SER A 265 -0.86 4.06 -0.25
CA SER A 265 -1.37 4.57 1.02
C SER A 265 -1.84 6.02 0.85
N GLU A 266 -2.94 6.38 1.50
CA GLU A 266 -3.41 7.76 1.57
C GLU A 266 -2.51 8.56 2.52
N VAL A 267 -1.88 9.63 2.00
CA VAL A 267 -0.89 10.45 2.73
C VAL A 267 -1.40 11.86 3.06
N ASP A 268 -2.44 12.33 2.38
CA ASP A 268 -3.14 13.60 2.66
C ASP A 268 -4.56 13.54 2.09
N THR A 269 -5.52 14.20 2.75
CA THR A 269 -6.92 14.26 2.32
C THR A 269 -7.48 15.65 2.55
N ILE A 270 -7.92 16.28 1.46
CA ILE A 270 -8.30 17.69 1.45
C ILE A 270 -9.73 17.80 0.92
N THR A 271 -10.61 18.45 1.67
CA THR A 271 -12.00 18.68 1.24
C THR A 271 -12.14 20.06 0.62
N GLY A 272 -13.02 20.14 -0.38
CA GLY A 272 -13.32 21.34 -1.14
C GLY A 272 -14.77 21.33 -1.62
N GLN A 273 -15.13 22.38 -2.34
CA GLN A 273 -16.45 22.52 -2.93
C GLN A 273 -16.30 23.03 -4.36
N ALA A 274 -16.98 22.37 -5.30
CA ALA A 274 -17.15 22.90 -6.63
C ALA A 274 -18.07 24.14 -6.62
N ASP A 275 -17.76 25.14 -7.45
CA ASP A 275 -18.56 26.35 -7.61
C ASP A 275 -19.86 26.09 -8.39
N ALA A 276 -20.61 27.15 -8.72
CA ALA A 276 -21.88 27.02 -9.45
C ALA A 276 -21.72 26.46 -10.88
N ASP A 277 -20.54 26.62 -11.47
CA ASP A 277 -20.17 26.12 -12.79
C ASP A 277 -19.40 24.78 -12.70
N GLY A 278 -19.37 24.17 -11.52
CA GLY A 278 -18.73 22.88 -11.27
C GLY A 278 -17.21 22.93 -11.12
N ASN A 279 -16.57 24.10 -11.15
CA ASN A 279 -15.12 24.20 -11.04
C ASN A 279 -14.65 24.09 -9.59
N TYR A 280 -13.51 23.45 -9.37
CA TYR A 280 -12.85 23.38 -8.08
C TYR A 280 -11.35 23.61 -8.21
N VAL A 281 -10.75 24.05 -7.11
CA VAL A 281 -9.31 24.25 -6.97
C VAL A 281 -8.84 23.76 -5.61
N PHE A 282 -7.71 23.06 -5.61
CA PHE A 282 -6.95 22.70 -4.43
C PHE A 282 -5.56 23.31 -4.55
N GLU A 283 -5.14 24.07 -3.54
CA GLU A 283 -3.87 24.79 -3.52
C GLU A 283 -2.96 24.23 -2.42
N LYS A 284 -1.68 24.62 -2.45
CA LYS A 284 -0.66 24.20 -1.48
C LYS A 284 -0.46 22.69 -1.40
N LEU A 285 -0.58 22.02 -2.54
CA LEU A 285 -0.40 20.58 -2.64
C LEU A 285 1.08 20.20 -2.68
N PRO A 286 1.48 19.09 -2.02
CA PRO A 286 2.79 18.48 -2.22
C PRO A 286 3.07 18.18 -3.71
N THR A 287 4.20 18.64 -4.24
CA THR A 287 4.58 18.43 -5.64
C THR A 287 5.50 17.23 -5.86
N ASP A 288 5.65 16.35 -4.87
CA ASP A 288 6.40 15.09 -4.99
C ASP A 288 5.78 14.23 -6.11
N HIS A 289 6.59 13.84 -7.09
CA HIS A 289 6.12 13.13 -8.29
C HIS A 289 5.70 11.68 -8.03
N SER A 290 5.95 11.16 -6.83
CA SER A 290 5.45 9.85 -6.41
C SER A 290 4.03 9.89 -5.82
N ILE A 291 3.47 11.09 -5.62
CA ILE A 291 2.10 11.28 -5.13
C ILE A 291 1.13 11.34 -6.32
N MET A 292 0.10 10.51 -6.26
CA MET A 292 -1.05 10.52 -7.16
C MET A 292 -2.24 11.18 -6.46
N TYR A 293 -2.96 12.00 -7.18
CA TYR A 293 -4.13 12.70 -6.69
C TYR A 293 -5.40 12.16 -7.33
N VAL A 294 -6.37 11.74 -6.51
CA VAL A 294 -7.68 11.25 -6.95
C VAL A 294 -8.75 12.17 -6.39
N VAL A 295 -9.71 12.59 -7.22
CA VAL A 295 -10.84 13.40 -6.76
C VAL A 295 -12.04 12.50 -6.54
N GLU A 296 -12.63 12.55 -5.36
CA GLU A 296 -13.93 11.97 -5.02
C GLU A 296 -15.00 13.06 -4.99
N GLY A 297 -16.22 12.75 -5.40
CA GLY A 297 -17.39 13.56 -5.11
C GLY A 297 -18.67 12.73 -5.09
N SER A 298 -19.69 13.24 -4.41
CA SER A 298 -21.00 12.57 -4.34
C SER A 298 -22.03 13.30 -5.20
N TYR A 299 -22.69 12.56 -6.08
CA TYR A 299 -23.79 13.07 -6.90
C TYR A 299 -24.97 12.10 -6.87
N LYS A 300 -26.14 12.61 -6.44
CA LYS A 300 -27.38 11.82 -6.26
C LYS A 300 -27.16 10.57 -5.39
N ASP A 301 -26.49 10.76 -4.26
CA ASP A 301 -26.15 9.73 -3.27
C ASP A 301 -25.24 8.59 -3.77
N VAL A 302 -24.62 8.77 -4.94
CA VAL A 302 -23.61 7.86 -5.49
C VAL A 302 -22.23 8.51 -5.35
N PRO A 303 -21.23 7.84 -4.75
CA PRO A 303 -19.85 8.30 -4.77
C PRO A 303 -19.24 8.05 -6.15
N TYR A 304 -18.52 9.04 -6.67
CA TYR A 304 -17.76 8.99 -7.92
C TYR A 304 -16.31 9.34 -7.63
N PHE A 305 -15.40 8.67 -8.34
CA PHE A 305 -13.97 8.96 -8.30
C PHE A 305 -13.52 9.37 -9.70
N SER A 306 -12.51 10.25 -9.77
CA SER A 306 -11.92 10.65 -11.05
C SER A 306 -11.32 9.44 -11.76
N GLN A 307 -11.60 9.31 -13.07
CA GLN A 307 -11.02 8.25 -13.90
C GLN A 307 -9.52 8.49 -14.16
N ASP A 308 -9.12 9.76 -14.22
CA ASP A 308 -7.72 10.17 -14.31
C ASP A 308 -7.14 10.47 -12.93
N THR A 309 -5.83 10.27 -12.79
CA THR A 309 -5.07 10.67 -11.61
C THR A 309 -4.26 11.94 -11.89
N GLY A 310 -4.27 12.86 -10.94
CA GLY A 310 -3.44 14.06 -10.96
C GLY A 310 -2.03 13.71 -10.51
N MET A 311 -1.03 14.21 -11.22
CA MET A 311 0.37 14.15 -10.81
C MET A 311 1.05 15.46 -11.20
N PHE A 312 1.95 15.94 -10.34
CA PHE A 312 2.84 17.04 -10.68
C PHE A 312 4.04 16.50 -11.47
N VAL A 313 4.42 17.21 -12.52
CA VAL A 313 5.59 16.89 -13.33
C VAL A 313 6.74 17.83 -12.95
N PRO A 314 8.02 17.42 -13.12
CA PRO A 314 9.15 18.32 -12.88
C PRO A 314 8.96 19.65 -13.61
N ASP A 315 9.29 20.74 -12.92
CA ASP A 315 9.15 22.13 -13.38
C ASP A 315 7.70 22.65 -13.53
N SER A 316 6.67 21.88 -13.12
CA SER A 316 5.28 22.34 -13.06
C SER A 316 4.71 22.17 -11.66
N ASN A 317 4.09 23.23 -11.17
CA ASN A 317 3.31 23.20 -9.93
C ASN A 317 1.81 23.16 -10.20
N GLU A 318 1.39 22.92 -11.44
CA GLU A 318 -0.03 22.87 -11.81
C GLU A 318 -0.37 21.51 -12.42
N THR A 319 -1.54 21.01 -12.07
CA THR A 319 -2.13 19.81 -12.65
C THR A 319 -3.65 19.95 -12.71
N SER A 320 -4.32 19.11 -13.51
CA SER A 320 -5.77 19.15 -13.63
C SER A 320 -6.37 17.76 -13.72
N VAL A 321 -7.47 17.55 -13.00
CA VAL A 321 -8.23 16.31 -12.92
C VAL A 321 -9.70 16.69 -12.91
N ASN A 322 -10.51 16.16 -13.81
CA ASN A 322 -11.96 16.35 -13.80
C ASN A 322 -12.65 15.20 -13.07
N LEU A 323 -13.82 15.48 -12.50
CA LEU A 323 -14.69 14.48 -11.91
C LEU A 323 -15.90 14.24 -12.82
N GLU A 324 -16.00 13.04 -13.36
CA GLU A 324 -17.14 12.63 -14.17
C GLU A 324 -18.22 11.98 -13.28
N VAL A 325 -19.44 12.50 -13.36
CA VAL A 325 -20.62 11.96 -12.67
C VAL A 325 -21.71 11.61 -13.67
N PHE A 326 -22.70 10.82 -13.25
CA PHE A 326 -23.82 10.44 -14.10
C PHE A 326 -25.15 10.55 -13.36
N ASP A 327 -26.22 10.81 -14.11
CA ASP A 327 -27.56 10.60 -13.57
C ASP A 327 -27.78 9.12 -13.22
N THR A 328 -28.77 8.86 -12.35
CA THR A 328 -29.06 7.51 -11.86
C THR A 328 -30.27 6.89 -12.55
N THR A 329 -30.27 5.56 -12.68
CA THR A 329 -31.38 4.78 -13.23
C THR A 329 -31.61 3.50 -12.42
N THR A 330 -32.85 3.01 -12.42
CA THR A 330 -33.23 1.69 -11.89
C THR A 330 -33.57 0.69 -13.00
N SER A 331 -33.40 1.08 -14.27
CA SER A 331 -33.51 0.17 -15.41
C SER A 331 -32.20 -0.57 -15.61
N ASP A 332 -32.28 -1.89 -15.74
CA ASP A 332 -31.14 -2.80 -15.88
C ASP A 332 -30.94 -3.30 -17.32
N GLU A 333 -31.65 -2.70 -18.30
CA GLU A 333 -31.59 -3.06 -19.72
C GLU A 333 -30.19 -2.91 -20.32
N ALA A 334 -29.42 -1.95 -19.81
CA ALA A 334 -28.06 -1.67 -20.25
C ALA A 334 -26.99 -2.52 -19.54
N ILE A 335 -27.39 -3.32 -18.55
CA ILE A 335 -26.49 -4.12 -17.72
C ILE A 335 -26.30 -5.49 -18.33
N SER A 336 -25.04 -5.86 -18.55
CA SER A 336 -24.65 -7.14 -19.12
C SER A 336 -23.40 -7.68 -18.45
N ILE A 337 -23.22 -9.00 -18.49
CA ILE A 337 -21.95 -9.60 -18.09
C ILE A 337 -21.00 -9.49 -19.28
N THR A 338 -20.00 -8.64 -19.17
CA THR A 338 -18.96 -8.54 -20.20
C THR A 338 -18.11 -9.81 -20.18
N GLN A 339 -17.80 -10.31 -18.98
CA GLN A 339 -17.05 -11.54 -18.80
C GLN A 339 -17.45 -12.27 -17.54
N LEU A 340 -17.42 -13.60 -17.61
CA LEU A 340 -17.66 -14.49 -16.49
C LEU A 340 -16.56 -15.54 -16.42
N HIS A 341 -15.84 -15.58 -15.31
CA HIS A 341 -14.77 -16.54 -15.11
C HIS A 341 -15.18 -17.56 -14.05
N TYR A 342 -14.94 -18.83 -14.31
CA TYR A 342 -15.00 -19.90 -13.33
C TYR A 342 -13.63 -20.52 -13.20
N LEU A 343 -13.05 -20.46 -12.02
CA LEU A 343 -11.83 -21.19 -11.71
C LEU A 343 -12.20 -22.38 -10.85
N LEU A 344 -11.83 -23.56 -11.29
CA LEU A 344 -12.08 -24.81 -10.59
C LEU A 344 -10.76 -25.39 -10.11
N SER A 345 -10.65 -25.60 -8.80
CA SER A 345 -9.61 -26.42 -8.20
C SER A 345 -10.23 -27.55 -7.40
N PHE A 346 -9.45 -28.59 -7.14
CA PHE A 346 -9.94 -29.77 -6.42
C PHE A 346 -9.18 -29.97 -5.12
N THR A 347 -9.94 -30.40 -4.12
CA THR A 347 -9.47 -31.05 -2.90
C THR A 347 -10.10 -32.44 -2.84
N PRO A 348 -9.69 -33.35 -1.94
CA PRO A 348 -10.22 -34.71 -1.92
C PRO A 348 -11.75 -34.84 -1.87
N ASP A 349 -12.46 -33.89 -1.25
CA ASP A 349 -13.91 -33.98 -1.01
C ASP A 349 -14.72 -32.81 -1.60
N THR A 350 -14.04 -31.76 -2.11
CA THR A 350 -14.71 -30.55 -2.61
C THR A 350 -14.03 -29.98 -3.85
N ILE A 351 -14.84 -29.40 -4.73
CA ILE A 351 -14.41 -28.54 -5.82
C ILE A 351 -14.48 -27.11 -5.28
N ASN A 352 -13.35 -26.43 -5.20
CA ASN A 352 -13.36 -25.02 -4.83
C ASN A 352 -13.54 -24.19 -6.10
N VAL A 353 -14.47 -23.24 -6.04
CA VAL A 353 -14.84 -22.41 -7.18
C VAL A 353 -14.58 -20.95 -6.85
N MET A 354 -13.76 -20.30 -7.66
CA MET A 354 -13.72 -18.84 -7.72
C MET A 354 -14.50 -18.37 -8.96
N GLN A 355 -15.62 -17.71 -8.74
CA GLN A 355 -16.49 -17.15 -9.77
C GLN A 355 -16.29 -15.64 -9.84
N ILE A 356 -15.92 -15.11 -11.01
CA ILE A 356 -15.66 -13.68 -11.20
C ILE A 356 -16.56 -13.13 -12.30
N TYR A 357 -17.42 -12.18 -11.94
CA TYR A 357 -18.20 -11.40 -12.89
C TYR A 357 -17.49 -10.09 -13.18
N VAL A 358 -17.42 -9.73 -14.46
CA VAL A 358 -17.16 -8.36 -14.92
C VAL A 358 -18.45 -7.84 -15.53
N VAL A 359 -19.15 -6.98 -14.80
CA VAL A 359 -20.47 -6.47 -15.16
C VAL A 359 -20.33 -5.09 -15.79
N GLY A 360 -20.70 -4.97 -17.06
CA GLY A 360 -20.68 -3.71 -17.79
C GLY A 360 -22.02 -2.99 -17.75
N ASN A 361 -21.97 -1.66 -17.85
CA ASN A 361 -23.12 -0.80 -18.11
C ASN A 361 -22.89 -0.04 -19.42
N ASN A 362 -23.64 -0.45 -20.45
CA ASN A 362 -23.58 0.17 -21.79
C ASN A 362 -24.50 1.40 -21.93
N GLY A 363 -25.11 1.84 -20.84
CA GLY A 363 -26.00 3.00 -20.79
C GLY A 363 -25.22 4.30 -20.59
N ASN A 364 -25.94 5.37 -20.29
CA ASN A 364 -25.39 6.70 -20.00
C ASN A 364 -25.74 7.18 -18.58
N ALA A 365 -26.27 6.30 -17.74
CA ALA A 365 -26.67 6.58 -16.37
C ALA A 365 -26.19 5.46 -15.45
N THR A 366 -25.79 5.82 -14.23
CA THR A 366 -25.39 4.86 -13.19
C THR A 366 -26.60 4.04 -12.77
N TYR A 367 -26.47 2.72 -12.88
CA TYR A 367 -27.51 1.82 -12.39
C TYR A 367 -27.35 1.62 -10.88
N VAL A 368 -28.35 2.05 -10.13
CA VAL A 368 -28.38 2.00 -8.66
C VAL A 368 -29.22 0.85 -8.11
N GLY A 369 -29.71 -0.02 -8.99
CA GLY A 369 -30.46 -1.20 -8.59
C GLY A 369 -31.93 -0.94 -8.32
N GLN A 370 -32.66 -2.02 -8.05
CA GLN A 370 -34.02 -1.96 -7.49
C GLN A 370 -33.93 -2.29 -6.00
N ASN A 371 -34.47 -1.41 -5.14
CA ASN A 371 -34.32 -1.52 -3.68
C ASN A 371 -32.85 -1.61 -3.22
N GLY A 372 -31.92 -0.98 -3.96
CA GLY A 372 -30.49 -1.00 -3.67
C GLY A 372 -29.76 -2.27 -4.10
N GLN A 373 -30.42 -3.21 -4.78
CA GLN A 373 -29.80 -4.43 -5.32
C GLN A 373 -29.44 -4.23 -6.79
N THR A 374 -28.14 -4.27 -7.10
CA THR A 374 -27.59 -3.93 -8.42
C THR A 374 -27.17 -5.15 -9.23
N PHE A 375 -26.79 -6.26 -8.61
CA PHE A 375 -26.47 -7.47 -9.37
C PHE A 375 -26.69 -8.73 -8.56
N ASN A 376 -27.47 -9.67 -9.10
CA ASN A 376 -27.70 -10.96 -8.46
C ASN A 376 -26.55 -11.93 -8.79
N VAL A 377 -25.89 -12.43 -7.75
CA VAL A 377 -24.90 -13.50 -7.87
C VAL A 377 -25.61 -14.84 -7.72
N ALA A 378 -25.78 -15.53 -8.85
CA ALA A 378 -26.35 -16.86 -8.89
C ALA A 378 -25.31 -17.91 -8.49
N LEU A 379 -25.65 -18.71 -7.48
CA LEU A 379 -24.82 -19.79 -6.96
C LEU A 379 -25.45 -21.16 -7.30
N PRO A 380 -24.64 -22.22 -7.49
CA PRO A 380 -25.16 -23.56 -7.68
C PRO A 380 -25.81 -24.10 -6.39
N GLN A 381 -26.80 -25.01 -6.51
CA GLN A 381 -27.63 -25.47 -5.38
C GLN A 381 -26.85 -26.07 -4.19
N ASN A 382 -25.64 -26.60 -4.42
CA ASN A 382 -24.82 -27.24 -3.39
C ASN A 382 -23.62 -26.38 -2.96
N ALA A 383 -23.60 -25.08 -3.30
CA ALA A 383 -22.55 -24.18 -2.84
C ALA A 383 -22.55 -24.07 -1.31
N THR A 384 -21.37 -24.19 -0.73
CA THR A 384 -21.11 -24.03 0.71
C THR A 384 -19.92 -23.11 0.90
N ASN A 385 -19.67 -22.63 2.13
CA ASN A 385 -18.54 -21.74 2.45
C ASN A 385 -18.44 -20.52 1.50
N ILE A 386 -19.57 -19.86 1.28
CA ILE A 386 -19.71 -18.76 0.32
C ILE A 386 -19.11 -17.49 0.89
N ASN A 387 -18.22 -16.88 0.14
CA ASN A 387 -17.48 -15.68 0.52
C ASN A 387 -17.30 -14.75 -0.66
N PHE A 388 -17.25 -13.44 -0.43
CA PHE A 388 -17.12 -12.43 -1.48
C PHE A 388 -15.92 -11.51 -1.25
N GLN A 389 -15.13 -11.28 -2.30
CA GLN A 389 -14.03 -10.33 -2.25
C GLN A 389 -14.57 -8.89 -2.15
N ASN A 390 -13.80 -7.98 -1.53
CA ASN A 390 -14.14 -6.56 -1.41
C ASN A 390 -15.52 -6.34 -0.76
N ASN A 391 -15.78 -7.04 0.35
CA ASN A 391 -17.00 -6.95 1.14
C ASN A 391 -16.73 -6.33 2.52
N PRO A 392 -16.41 -5.02 2.60
CA PRO A 392 -16.06 -4.37 3.86
C PRO A 392 -17.22 -4.50 4.86
N ASN A 393 -16.91 -4.94 6.07
CA ASN A 393 -17.88 -5.14 7.17
C ASN A 393 -19.07 -6.04 6.79
N ASN A 394 -18.91 -6.93 5.80
CA ASN A 394 -19.98 -7.79 5.27
C ASN A 394 -21.24 -7.04 4.83
N SER A 395 -21.08 -5.84 4.27
CA SER A 395 -22.21 -4.93 3.98
C SER A 395 -22.59 -4.80 2.50
N ARG A 396 -21.70 -5.18 1.57
CA ARG A 396 -21.91 -5.03 0.11
C ARG A 396 -22.83 -6.10 -0.48
N PHE A 397 -22.79 -7.32 0.07
CA PHE A 397 -23.57 -8.44 -0.43
C PHE A 397 -24.70 -8.78 0.53
N VAL A 398 -25.93 -8.73 0.03
CA VAL A 398 -27.14 -9.01 0.80
C VAL A 398 -27.68 -10.37 0.39
N GLU A 399 -28.01 -11.21 1.36
CA GLU A 399 -28.63 -12.51 1.11
C GLU A 399 -30.06 -12.34 0.55
N THR A 400 -30.40 -13.15 -0.43
CA THR A 400 -31.70 -13.16 -1.12
C THR A 400 -32.26 -14.58 -1.16
N GLY A 401 -33.51 -14.75 -1.61
CA GLY A 401 -34.12 -16.08 -1.70
C GLY A 401 -33.41 -17.06 -2.64
N ASP A 402 -32.66 -16.53 -3.62
CA ASP A 402 -32.02 -17.30 -4.70
C ASP A 402 -30.48 -17.19 -4.71
N GLY A 403 -29.86 -16.67 -3.64
CA GLY A 403 -28.41 -16.43 -3.55
C GLY A 403 -28.08 -15.10 -2.89
N TYR A 404 -27.21 -14.31 -3.51
CA TYR A 404 -26.80 -12.99 -2.98
C TYR A 404 -27.01 -11.89 -4.02
N ALA A 405 -27.21 -10.67 -3.57
CA ALA A 405 -27.22 -9.48 -4.41
C ALA A 405 -26.13 -8.50 -3.97
N ASP A 406 -25.34 -8.02 -4.93
CA ASP A 406 -24.47 -6.86 -4.77
C ASP A 406 -25.33 -5.58 -4.66
N THR A 407 -24.87 -4.60 -3.91
CA THR A 407 -25.50 -3.29 -3.73
C THR A 407 -24.71 -2.14 -4.33
N SER A 408 -23.54 -2.42 -4.93
CA SER A 408 -22.65 -1.41 -5.49
C SER A 408 -23.21 -0.85 -6.79
N PRO A 409 -23.33 0.49 -6.94
CA PRO A 409 -23.77 1.09 -8.19
C PRO A 409 -22.90 0.67 -9.37
N ILE A 410 -23.52 0.44 -10.53
CA ILE A 410 -22.81 0.07 -11.77
C ILE A 410 -22.76 1.31 -12.67
N MET A 411 -21.60 1.95 -12.69
CA MET A 411 -21.35 3.17 -13.47
C MET A 411 -21.21 2.86 -14.96
N PRO A 412 -21.62 3.78 -15.86
CA PRO A 412 -21.28 3.69 -17.27
C PRO A 412 -19.76 3.76 -17.47
N GLY A 413 -19.25 3.01 -18.44
CA GLY A 413 -17.84 3.06 -18.77
C GLY A 413 -17.26 1.69 -19.12
N LYS A 414 -15.94 1.67 -19.28
CA LYS A 414 -15.20 0.46 -19.65
C LYS A 414 -14.82 -0.40 -18.44
N ASP A 415 -14.68 0.23 -17.29
CA ASP A 415 -14.34 -0.42 -16.04
C ASP A 415 -15.63 -0.99 -15.45
N GLY A 416 -15.95 -2.22 -15.84
CA GLY A 416 -17.11 -2.93 -15.32
C GLY A 416 -16.99 -3.21 -13.83
N LEU A 417 -18.13 -3.27 -13.12
CA LEU A 417 -18.18 -3.72 -11.74
C LEU A 417 -17.64 -5.16 -11.66
N THR A 418 -16.61 -5.36 -10.85
CA THR A 418 -16.04 -6.70 -10.63
C THR A 418 -16.60 -7.30 -9.34
N ILE A 419 -17.08 -8.54 -9.44
CA ILE A 419 -17.64 -9.31 -8.33
C ILE A 419 -16.94 -10.66 -8.30
N ALA A 420 -16.25 -10.98 -7.22
CA ALA A 420 -15.62 -12.28 -7.03
C ALA A 420 -16.25 -13.02 -5.86
N ALA A 421 -16.78 -14.21 -6.12
CA ALA A 421 -17.36 -15.12 -5.15
C ALA A 421 -16.50 -16.39 -5.06
N LEU A 422 -16.21 -16.83 -3.84
CA LEU A 422 -15.51 -18.08 -3.54
C LEU A 422 -16.46 -18.99 -2.78
N TYR A 423 -16.56 -20.25 -3.19
CA TYR A 423 -17.40 -21.23 -2.54
C TYR A 423 -16.95 -22.66 -2.85
N ASP A 424 -17.40 -23.60 -2.04
CA ASP A 424 -17.10 -25.02 -2.16
C ASP A 424 -18.31 -25.79 -2.66
N ILE A 425 -18.07 -26.72 -3.58
CA ILE A 425 -19.06 -27.69 -4.05
C ILE A 425 -18.60 -29.08 -3.61
N PRO A 426 -19.32 -29.76 -2.70
CA PRO A 426 -18.96 -31.11 -2.30
C PRO A 426 -19.20 -32.12 -3.42
N TYR A 427 -18.31 -33.12 -3.54
CA TYR A 427 -18.49 -34.25 -4.44
C TYR A 427 -18.19 -35.57 -3.72
N ASN A 428 -18.85 -36.66 -4.14
CA ASN A 428 -18.72 -37.99 -3.51
C ASN A 428 -18.67 -39.14 -4.53
N SER A 429 -18.54 -38.81 -5.80
CA SER A 429 -18.49 -39.73 -6.93
C SER A 429 -17.38 -39.33 -7.89
N ASP A 430 -16.96 -40.28 -8.74
CA ASP A 430 -15.98 -40.06 -9.81
C ASP A 430 -16.40 -38.99 -10.85
N SER A 431 -17.70 -38.67 -10.89
CA SER A 431 -18.23 -37.61 -11.74
C SER A 431 -19.09 -36.63 -10.94
N ALA A 432 -19.16 -35.39 -11.41
CA ALA A 432 -20.03 -34.36 -10.88
C ALA A 432 -20.57 -33.48 -12.02
N THR A 433 -21.82 -33.03 -11.89
CA THR A 433 -22.39 -32.02 -12.77
C THR A 433 -22.62 -30.75 -11.97
N ILE A 434 -22.02 -29.66 -12.41
CA ILE A 434 -22.25 -28.33 -11.83
C ILE A 434 -23.06 -27.52 -12.81
N GLU A 435 -24.15 -26.92 -12.32
CA GLU A 435 -25.02 -26.06 -13.13
C GLU A 435 -24.98 -24.63 -12.60
N PHE A 436 -24.55 -23.69 -13.45
CA PHE A 436 -24.53 -22.27 -13.12
C PHE A 436 -25.64 -21.53 -13.87
N PRO A 437 -26.59 -20.90 -13.16
CA PRO A 437 -27.62 -20.08 -13.80
C PRO A 437 -27.04 -18.76 -14.28
N LEU A 438 -27.34 -18.38 -15.52
CA LEU A 438 -26.90 -17.10 -16.07
C LEU A 438 -27.98 -16.02 -15.90
N VAL A 439 -27.78 -15.13 -14.93
CA VAL A 439 -28.74 -14.06 -14.56
C VAL A 439 -28.88 -12.94 -15.60
N LYS A 440 -27.86 -12.75 -16.45
CA LYS A 440 -27.75 -11.73 -17.49
C LYS A 440 -26.97 -12.29 -18.66
N SER A 441 -27.19 -11.80 -19.88
CA SER A 441 -26.41 -12.25 -21.03
C SER A 441 -24.90 -12.04 -20.79
N ALA A 442 -24.10 -13.03 -21.15
CA ALA A 442 -22.64 -13.00 -21.02
C ALA A 442 -21.98 -12.95 -22.39
N ALA A 443 -21.14 -11.93 -22.63
CA ALA A 443 -20.39 -11.82 -23.88
C ALA A 443 -19.29 -12.87 -23.97
N SER A 444 -18.59 -13.16 -22.85
CA SER A 444 -17.59 -14.22 -22.73
C SER A 444 -17.77 -14.99 -21.42
N VAL A 445 -17.56 -16.29 -21.47
CA VAL A 445 -17.46 -17.18 -20.30
C VAL A 445 -16.18 -17.98 -20.42
N ASP A 446 -15.33 -17.90 -19.41
CA ASP A 446 -14.07 -18.65 -19.34
C ASP A 446 -14.13 -19.62 -18.16
N VAL A 447 -13.69 -20.86 -18.38
CA VAL A 447 -13.52 -21.86 -17.31
C VAL A 447 -12.06 -22.28 -17.28
N LEU A 448 -11.41 -22.11 -16.14
CA LEU A 448 -10.04 -22.53 -15.90
C LEU A 448 -10.06 -23.62 -14.84
N MET A 449 -9.73 -24.84 -15.23
CA MET A 449 -9.74 -26.00 -14.33
C MET A 449 -8.31 -26.47 -14.09
N THR A 450 -7.89 -26.65 -12.84
CA THR A 450 -6.57 -27.20 -12.53
C THR A 450 -6.40 -28.59 -13.16
N ASP A 451 -5.28 -28.79 -13.86
CA ASP A 451 -4.96 -30.05 -14.54
C ASP A 451 -4.42 -31.09 -13.54
N GLN A 452 -5.36 -31.77 -12.85
CA GLN A 452 -5.10 -32.82 -11.87
C GLN A 452 -5.61 -34.19 -12.33
N GLY A 453 -5.89 -34.36 -13.63
CA GLY A 453 -6.45 -35.59 -14.20
C GLY A 453 -7.98 -35.61 -14.37
N ALA A 454 -8.68 -34.59 -13.86
CA ALA A 454 -10.09 -34.37 -14.18
C ALA A 454 -10.29 -34.02 -15.66
N THR A 455 -11.44 -34.41 -16.20
CA THR A 455 -11.91 -33.97 -17.53
C THR A 455 -13.18 -33.15 -17.40
N LEU A 456 -13.37 -32.19 -18.28
CA LEU A 456 -14.56 -31.34 -18.34
C LEU A 456 -15.20 -31.42 -19.73
N SER A 457 -16.52 -31.56 -19.76
CA SER A 457 -17.34 -31.44 -20.97
C SER A 457 -18.55 -30.54 -20.74
N SER A 458 -18.91 -29.75 -21.76
CA SER A 458 -20.02 -28.80 -21.72
C SER A 458 -20.56 -28.58 -23.13
N ASP A 459 -21.83 -28.20 -23.24
CA ASP A 459 -22.41 -27.69 -24.50
C ASP A 459 -22.21 -26.16 -24.63
N GLN A 460 -21.86 -25.48 -23.54
CA GLN A 460 -21.77 -24.01 -23.46
C GLN A 460 -20.34 -23.48 -23.58
N VAL A 461 -19.34 -24.30 -23.26
CA VAL A 461 -17.92 -23.93 -23.34
C VAL A 461 -17.11 -25.02 -24.04
N ASP A 462 -16.22 -24.62 -24.93
CA ASP A 462 -15.33 -25.51 -25.68
C ASP A 462 -13.92 -25.47 -25.07
N PHE A 463 -13.22 -26.60 -25.11
CA PHE A 463 -11.81 -26.64 -24.75
C PHE A 463 -10.97 -25.81 -25.72
N VAL A 464 -10.11 -24.96 -25.17
CA VAL A 464 -9.23 -24.08 -25.94
C VAL A 464 -7.80 -24.61 -25.90
N GLU A 465 -7.19 -24.64 -24.72
CA GLU A 465 -5.78 -25.01 -24.53
C GLU A 465 -5.49 -25.42 -23.08
N ASN A 466 -4.32 -26.03 -22.87
CA ASN A 466 -3.72 -26.10 -21.55
C ASN A 466 -2.73 -24.94 -21.37
N ARG A 467 -2.80 -24.25 -20.24
CA ARG A 467 -1.94 -23.12 -19.91
C ARG A 467 -1.31 -23.31 -18.54
N THR A 468 0.01 -23.14 -18.46
CA THR A 468 0.74 -23.19 -17.18
C THR A 468 1.02 -21.77 -16.68
N PHE A 469 0.75 -21.51 -15.40
CA PHE A 469 1.08 -20.25 -14.76
C PHE A 469 1.66 -20.48 -13.36
N GLN A 470 2.82 -19.88 -13.07
CA GLN A 470 3.64 -20.08 -11.86
C GLN A 470 3.81 -21.55 -11.43
N GLY A 471 3.90 -22.48 -12.40
CA GLY A 471 4.09 -23.91 -12.15
C GLY A 471 2.81 -24.73 -12.01
N THR A 472 1.63 -24.11 -11.98
CA THR A 472 0.34 -24.81 -12.00
C THR A 472 -0.23 -24.83 -13.42
N SER A 473 -0.64 -26.00 -13.90
CA SER A 473 -1.28 -26.17 -15.21
C SER A 473 -2.81 -26.11 -15.10
N PHE A 474 -3.44 -25.46 -16.07
CA PHE A 474 -4.89 -25.32 -16.19
C PHE A 474 -5.36 -25.75 -17.57
N ALA A 475 -6.47 -26.49 -17.63
CA ALA A 475 -7.27 -26.63 -18.83
C ALA A 475 -8.21 -25.43 -18.96
N VAL A 476 -8.14 -24.73 -20.09
CA VAL A 476 -8.90 -23.51 -20.37
C VAL A 476 -10.02 -23.83 -21.35
N PHE A 477 -11.23 -23.40 -21.00
CA PHE A 477 -12.43 -23.51 -21.82
C PHE A 477 -13.04 -22.13 -22.03
N ASN A 478 -13.66 -21.90 -23.18
CA ASN A 478 -14.31 -20.64 -23.51
C ASN A 478 -15.68 -20.86 -24.14
N GLY A 479 -16.64 -20.00 -23.77
CA GLY A 479 -17.93 -19.84 -24.40
C GLY A 479 -18.19 -18.36 -24.69
N ALA A 480 -19.03 -18.07 -25.68
CA ALA A 480 -19.28 -16.70 -26.10
C ALA A 480 -20.77 -16.45 -26.38
N ASN A 481 -21.22 -15.23 -26.09
CA ASN A 481 -22.58 -14.74 -26.36
C ASN A 481 -23.69 -15.63 -25.77
N LEU A 482 -23.55 -16.06 -24.52
CA LEU A 482 -24.56 -16.86 -23.85
C LEU A 482 -25.75 -15.98 -23.44
N PRO A 483 -26.99 -16.36 -23.78
CA PRO A 483 -28.17 -15.56 -23.49
C PRO A 483 -28.55 -15.61 -22.00
N GLN A 484 -29.20 -14.56 -21.52
CA GLN A 484 -29.80 -14.56 -20.17
C GLN A 484 -30.74 -15.76 -20.01
N GLY A 485 -30.69 -16.41 -18.84
CA GLY A 485 -31.48 -17.60 -18.52
C GLY A 485 -30.86 -18.92 -19.00
N GLU A 486 -29.74 -18.87 -19.72
CA GLU A 486 -28.97 -20.07 -20.07
C GLU A 486 -28.41 -20.72 -18.80
N MET A 487 -28.29 -22.05 -18.80
CA MET A 487 -27.64 -22.83 -17.74
C MET A 487 -26.31 -23.35 -18.25
N ILE A 488 -25.20 -22.87 -17.68
CA ILE A 488 -23.87 -23.39 -18.00
C ILE A 488 -23.70 -24.71 -17.25
N ARG A 489 -23.65 -25.83 -17.98
CA ARG A 489 -23.47 -27.15 -17.39
C ARG A 489 -22.04 -27.63 -17.59
N LEU A 490 -21.34 -27.87 -16.50
CA LEU A 490 -20.00 -28.46 -16.50
C LEU A 490 -20.10 -29.90 -16.00
N ASN A 491 -19.84 -30.86 -16.89
CA ASN A 491 -19.79 -32.26 -16.54
C ASN A 491 -18.34 -32.68 -16.34
N LEU A 492 -18.01 -33.02 -15.09
CA LEU A 492 -16.70 -33.42 -14.64
C LEU A 492 -16.63 -34.95 -14.49
N ALA A 493 -15.50 -35.54 -14.84
CA ALA A 493 -15.20 -36.97 -14.65
C ALA A 493 -13.73 -37.19 -14.30
N GLY A 494 -13.40 -38.31 -13.64
CA GLY A 494 -12.06 -38.64 -13.17
C GLY A 494 -11.74 -38.08 -11.77
N LEU A 495 -12.77 -37.74 -10.99
CA LEU A 495 -12.61 -37.06 -9.70
C LEU A 495 -12.07 -37.97 -8.58
N ASP A 496 -12.12 -39.29 -8.75
CA ASP A 496 -11.60 -40.26 -7.78
C ASP A 496 -10.10 -40.58 -7.93
N SER A 497 -9.49 -40.10 -9.03
CA SER A 497 -8.11 -40.41 -9.42
C SER A 497 -7.22 -39.18 -9.53
N LEU A 498 -7.62 -38.08 -8.89
CA LEU A 498 -6.92 -36.80 -8.95
C LEU A 498 -5.51 -36.84 -8.38
N ASP A 499 -4.58 -36.18 -9.05
CA ASP A 499 -3.20 -36.04 -8.59
C ASP A 499 -3.01 -34.76 -7.77
N PHE A 500 -2.84 -34.93 -6.46
CA PHE A 500 -2.55 -33.86 -5.51
C PHE A 500 -1.05 -33.71 -5.21
N SER A 501 -0.17 -34.49 -5.83
CA SER A 501 1.25 -34.53 -5.50
C SER A 501 2.05 -33.31 -6.00
N SER A 502 1.48 -32.52 -6.92
CA SER A 502 2.12 -31.38 -7.57
C SER A 502 1.82 -30.00 -6.94
N ASN A 503 0.94 -29.92 -5.94
CA ASN A 503 0.59 -28.68 -5.23
C ASN A 503 0.76 -28.86 -3.70
N PRO A 504 1.88 -28.41 -3.09
CA PRO A 504 2.01 -28.45 -1.64
C PRO A 504 1.13 -27.35 -1.03
N ILE A 505 -0.05 -27.72 -0.53
CA ILE A 505 -0.79 -26.89 0.42
C ILE A 505 -0.01 -26.98 1.75
N GLU A 506 0.78 -25.96 2.09
CA GLU A 506 1.30 -25.84 3.45
C GLU A 506 0.13 -25.56 4.40
N ASP A 507 -0.04 -26.41 5.41
CA ASP A 507 -1.04 -26.31 6.48
C ASP A 507 -0.70 -25.13 7.41
N PRO A 508 -1.47 -24.01 7.42
CA PRO A 508 -1.28 -22.96 8.40
C PRO A 508 -2.08 -23.33 9.65
N GLY A 509 -1.34 -23.76 10.67
CA GLY A 509 -1.89 -24.29 11.92
C GLY A 509 -3.00 -23.44 12.56
N SER A 510 -3.94 -24.16 13.15
CA SER A 510 -5.06 -23.70 13.96
C SER A 510 -4.72 -22.56 14.93
N SER A 511 -5.41 -21.41 14.78
CA SER A 511 -5.77 -20.59 15.93
C SER A 511 -7.08 -19.85 15.65
N ALA A 512 -8.13 -20.29 16.35
CA ALA A 512 -9.43 -19.62 16.38
C ALA A 512 -9.42 -18.55 17.47
N ALA A 513 -9.58 -17.28 17.09
CA ALA A 513 -10.23 -16.24 17.89
C ALA A 513 -10.32 -14.92 17.10
N GLY A 514 -11.56 -14.48 16.80
CA GLY A 514 -11.96 -13.11 16.48
C GLY A 514 -11.09 -12.36 15.46
N VAL A 515 -11.40 -12.49 14.17
CA VAL A 515 -10.57 -11.97 13.09
C VAL A 515 -11.40 -11.15 12.10
N ASP A 516 -10.87 -9.99 11.76
CA ASP A 516 -11.42 -8.96 10.86
C ASP A 516 -11.58 -9.50 9.43
N THR A 517 -12.66 -9.12 8.75
CA THR A 517 -13.13 -9.73 7.48
C THR A 517 -12.16 -9.62 6.30
N THR A 518 -11.17 -8.73 6.38
CA THR A 518 -10.07 -8.59 5.40
C THR A 518 -9.05 -9.72 5.51
N THR A 519 -8.75 -10.18 6.72
CA THR A 519 -7.69 -11.17 6.97
C THR A 519 -8.10 -12.63 6.76
N TRP A 520 -9.40 -12.96 6.72
CA TRP A 520 -9.87 -14.31 6.38
C TRP A 520 -9.73 -14.60 4.88
N PHE A 521 -10.03 -13.61 4.02
CA PHE A 521 -9.83 -13.72 2.58
C PHE A 521 -8.36 -13.88 2.22
N ASP A 522 -7.48 -13.14 2.89
CA ASP A 522 -6.02 -13.27 2.73
C ASP A 522 -5.49 -14.61 3.31
N GLN A 523 -6.09 -15.16 4.37
CA GLN A 523 -5.74 -16.48 4.91
C GLN A 523 -6.23 -17.65 4.05
N GLU A 524 -7.42 -17.57 3.45
CA GLU A 524 -7.84 -18.52 2.44
C GLU A 524 -6.99 -18.35 1.18
N LEU A 525 -6.77 -17.12 0.68
CA LEU A 525 -5.82 -16.86 -0.40
C LEU A 525 -4.40 -17.39 -0.10
N ALA A 526 -3.96 -17.44 1.15
CA ALA A 526 -2.70 -18.04 1.57
C ALA A 526 -2.70 -19.59 1.50
N LYS A 527 -3.82 -20.27 1.77
CA LYS A 527 -4.00 -21.71 1.41
C LYS A 527 -3.97 -21.91 -0.10
N TRP A 528 -4.38 -20.89 -0.85
CA TRP A 528 -4.32 -20.79 -2.30
C TRP A 528 -3.04 -20.10 -2.81
N GLY A 529 -1.99 -19.93 -1.97
CA GLY A 529 -0.97 -18.87 -2.05
C GLY A 529 -0.22 -18.64 -3.37
N ILE A 530 -0.30 -19.58 -4.32
CA ILE A 530 0.33 -19.50 -5.64
C ILE A 530 -0.68 -19.69 -6.78
N VAL A 531 -1.94 -20.08 -6.54
CA VAL A 531 -2.91 -20.42 -7.59
C VAL A 531 -3.95 -19.30 -7.77
N ALA A 532 -4.49 -18.72 -6.70
CA ALA A 532 -5.57 -17.73 -6.81
C ALA A 532 -5.10 -16.33 -7.27
N ALA A 533 -4.02 -15.79 -6.68
CA ALA A 533 -3.42 -14.51 -7.12
C ALA A 533 -2.88 -14.59 -8.57
N THR A 534 -2.40 -15.77 -8.89
CA THR A 534 -1.81 -16.18 -10.16
C THR A 534 -2.88 -16.29 -11.24
N VAL A 535 -4.00 -16.95 -10.96
CA VAL A 535 -5.08 -17.03 -11.93
C VAL A 535 -5.89 -15.73 -12.00
N LEU A 536 -5.98 -14.93 -10.93
CA LEU A 536 -6.49 -13.55 -11.01
C LEU A 536 -5.63 -12.71 -11.97
N ALA A 537 -4.30 -12.84 -11.90
CA ALA A 537 -3.37 -12.23 -12.85
C ALA A 537 -3.48 -12.82 -14.27
N VAL A 538 -3.85 -14.09 -14.46
CA VAL A 538 -4.11 -14.73 -15.78
C VAL A 538 -5.46 -14.34 -16.36
N VAL A 539 -6.47 -14.15 -15.53
CA VAL A 539 -7.78 -13.62 -15.93
C VAL A 539 -7.59 -12.17 -16.35
N VAL A 540 -6.90 -11.36 -15.55
CA VAL A 540 -6.53 -9.98 -15.91
C VAL A 540 -5.64 -9.96 -17.17
N ALA A 541 -4.57 -10.75 -17.26
CA ALA A 541 -3.69 -10.77 -18.43
C ALA A 541 -4.32 -11.40 -19.69
N GLY A 542 -5.12 -12.45 -19.53
CA GLY A 542 -5.82 -13.18 -20.61
C GLY A 542 -7.00 -12.41 -21.20
N VAL A 543 -7.57 -11.49 -20.43
CA VAL A 543 -8.62 -10.55 -20.84
C VAL A 543 -8.03 -9.26 -21.41
N VAL A 544 -6.99 -8.71 -20.78
CA VAL A 544 -6.34 -7.47 -21.24
C VAL A 544 -5.56 -7.71 -22.53
N TYR A 545 -5.03 -8.92 -22.81
CA TYR A 545 -4.24 -9.15 -24.02
C TYR A 545 -5.05 -9.07 -25.34
N PRO A 546 -6.28 -9.62 -25.47
CA PRO A 546 -7.12 -9.38 -26.65
C PRO A 546 -7.90 -8.05 -26.63
N MET A 547 -8.25 -7.48 -25.45
CA MET A 547 -8.92 -6.17 -25.37
C MET A 547 -7.96 -4.97 -25.49
N SER A 548 -6.68 -5.09 -25.13
CA SER A 548 -5.67 -4.03 -25.29
C SER A 548 -5.31 -3.74 -26.74
N ARG A 549 -5.77 -4.56 -27.70
CA ARG A 549 -5.81 -4.16 -29.11
C ARG A 549 -6.74 -2.97 -29.36
N GLN A 550 -7.60 -2.60 -28.42
CA GLN A 550 -8.35 -1.36 -28.43
C GLN A 550 -8.28 -0.61 -27.09
N ARG A 551 -7.20 0.16 -26.96
CA ARG A 551 -7.08 1.40 -26.16
C ARG A 551 -6.71 1.23 -24.68
N PHE A 552 -5.39 1.12 -24.44
CA PHE A 552 -4.75 1.99 -23.45
C PHE A 552 -4.76 3.43 -23.98
N THR A 553 -5.68 4.25 -23.49
CA THR A 553 -5.58 5.71 -23.60
C THR A 553 -4.44 6.13 -22.67
N GLY A 554 -3.29 6.45 -23.27
CA GLY A 554 -2.34 7.34 -22.62
C GLY A 554 -2.94 8.74 -22.52
N PRO A 555 -2.21 9.72 -21.96
CA PRO A 555 -2.73 11.07 -21.77
C PRO A 555 -3.39 11.57 -23.05
N THR A 556 -4.69 11.77 -23.01
CA THR A 556 -5.45 12.34 -24.11
C THR A 556 -4.98 13.78 -24.32
N ASP A 557 -4.87 14.16 -25.58
CA ASP A 557 -4.56 15.52 -26.01
C ASP A 557 -5.46 16.52 -25.28
N GLN A 558 -4.90 17.22 -24.29
CA GLN A 558 -5.52 18.43 -23.77
C GLN A 558 -5.23 19.57 -24.76
N PRO A 559 -6.25 20.19 -25.38
CA PRO A 559 -6.04 21.35 -26.24
C PRO A 559 -5.44 22.49 -25.41
N GLY A 560 -4.17 22.83 -25.65
CA GLY A 560 -3.50 23.98 -25.02
C GLY A 560 -2.20 23.69 -24.25
N GLN A 561 -1.75 22.44 -24.13
CA GLN A 561 -0.46 22.13 -23.50
C GLN A 561 0.72 22.45 -24.43
N ASP A 562 1.75 23.10 -23.86
CA ASP A 562 3.00 23.42 -24.56
C ASP A 562 3.74 22.15 -25.05
N PRO A 563 4.27 22.13 -26.30
CA PRO A 563 4.98 20.97 -26.85
C PRO A 563 6.18 20.48 -26.03
N GLU A 564 6.88 21.35 -25.31
CA GLU A 564 8.03 20.98 -24.47
C GLU A 564 7.58 20.19 -23.23
N THR A 565 6.50 20.63 -22.57
CA THR A 565 5.87 19.93 -21.45
C THR A 565 5.39 18.54 -21.86
N ARG A 566 4.80 18.43 -23.05
CA ARG A 566 4.34 17.15 -23.60
C ARG A 566 5.50 16.19 -23.87
N ARG A 567 6.61 16.71 -24.40
CA ARG A 567 7.86 15.96 -24.59
C ARG A 567 8.44 15.44 -23.27
N LYS A 568 8.51 16.29 -22.23
CA LYS A 568 9.01 15.91 -20.89
C LYS A 568 8.14 14.82 -20.25
N LYS A 569 6.81 14.92 -20.36
CA LYS A 569 5.88 13.89 -19.84
C LYS A 569 6.08 12.53 -20.52
N LEU A 570 6.28 12.50 -21.84
CA LEU A 570 6.58 11.27 -22.58
C LEU A 570 7.93 10.65 -22.17
N LEU A 571 8.94 11.47 -21.91
CA LEU A 571 10.24 11.00 -21.44
C LEU A 571 10.17 10.39 -20.03
N LEU A 572 9.44 11.03 -19.11
CA LEU A 572 9.23 10.48 -17.76
C LEU A 572 8.40 9.20 -17.79
N THR A 573 7.39 9.14 -18.66
CA THR A 573 6.60 7.92 -18.87
C THR A 573 7.48 6.79 -19.40
N LEU A 574 8.39 7.08 -20.33
CA LEU A 574 9.39 6.12 -20.83
C LEU A 574 10.35 5.66 -19.73
N ALA A 575 10.83 6.58 -18.88
CA ALA A 575 11.73 6.25 -17.77
C ALA A 575 11.05 5.39 -16.72
N LYS A 576 9.80 5.69 -16.36
CA LYS A 576 9.01 4.88 -15.42
C LYS A 576 8.71 3.50 -16.00
N LEU A 577 8.38 3.44 -17.28
CA LEU A 577 8.17 2.18 -17.99
C LEU A 577 9.45 1.32 -18.04
N ASP A 578 10.62 1.94 -18.23
CA ASP A 578 11.93 1.29 -18.18
C ASP A 578 12.20 0.75 -16.76
N GLU A 579 11.98 1.54 -15.70
CA GLU A 579 12.15 1.15 -14.30
C GLU A 579 11.22 -0.01 -13.88
N THR A 580 9.93 0.06 -14.20
CA THR A 580 8.95 -1.00 -13.89
C THR A 580 9.31 -2.32 -14.61
N PHE A 581 9.85 -2.25 -15.82
CA PHE A 581 10.36 -3.44 -16.52
C PHE A 581 11.64 -4.00 -15.87
N GLU A 582 12.58 -3.13 -15.50
CA GLU A 582 13.82 -3.52 -14.82
C GLU A 582 13.56 -4.17 -13.45
N ASN A 583 12.50 -3.75 -12.75
CA ASN A 583 12.06 -4.34 -11.50
C ASN A 583 11.29 -5.67 -11.67
N GLY A 584 11.07 -6.12 -12.91
CA GLY A 584 10.34 -7.37 -13.22
C GLY A 584 8.82 -7.27 -13.02
N GLU A 585 8.29 -6.06 -12.85
CA GLU A 585 6.87 -5.77 -12.63
C GLU A 585 6.09 -5.66 -13.95
N LEU A 586 6.79 -5.64 -15.09
CA LEU A 586 6.20 -5.53 -16.43
C LEU A 586 6.69 -6.68 -17.34
N ASP A 587 5.76 -7.30 -18.06
CA ASP A 587 6.08 -8.30 -19.10
C ASP A 587 6.88 -7.68 -20.26
N GLU A 588 7.85 -8.42 -20.81
CA GLU A 588 8.78 -7.92 -21.83
C GLU A 588 8.09 -7.48 -23.13
N ASP A 589 7.02 -8.16 -23.55
CA ASP A 589 6.29 -7.79 -24.75
C ASP A 589 5.39 -6.57 -24.52
N VAL A 590 4.89 -6.38 -23.29
CA VAL A 590 4.17 -5.17 -22.87
C VAL A 590 5.13 -3.98 -22.82
N TYR A 591 6.29 -4.16 -22.22
CA TYR A 591 7.38 -3.19 -22.17
C TYR A 591 7.79 -2.73 -23.57
N ARG A 592 8.15 -3.66 -24.46
CA ARG A 592 8.64 -3.34 -25.81
C ARG A 592 7.61 -2.56 -26.63
N ARG A 593 6.31 -2.87 -26.51
CA ARG A 593 5.23 -2.19 -27.26
C ARG A 593 4.89 -0.82 -26.69
N ALA A 594 4.73 -0.70 -25.37
CA ALA A 594 4.49 0.58 -24.73
C ALA A 594 5.66 1.54 -24.99
N ARG A 595 6.89 1.03 -24.91
CA ARG A 595 8.11 1.79 -25.19
C ARG A 595 8.20 2.22 -26.65
N ALA A 596 7.86 1.35 -27.60
CA ALA A 596 7.82 1.71 -29.02
C ALA A 596 6.78 2.80 -29.31
N LYS A 597 5.60 2.71 -28.70
CA LYS A 597 4.53 3.72 -28.82
C LYS A 597 4.99 5.08 -28.30
N TYR A 598 5.54 5.16 -27.10
CA TYR A 598 5.98 6.43 -26.53
C TYR A 598 7.20 7.00 -27.27
N LYS A 599 8.09 6.15 -27.79
CA LYS A 599 9.17 6.59 -28.69
C LYS A 599 8.65 7.16 -30.01
N ALA A 600 7.59 6.58 -30.58
CA ALA A 600 6.96 7.11 -31.79
C ALA A 600 6.28 8.46 -31.52
N GLN A 601 5.53 8.59 -30.42
CA GLN A 601 4.92 9.87 -30.01
C GLN A 601 5.97 10.94 -29.72
N LEU A 602 7.10 10.56 -29.12
CA LEU A 602 8.23 11.44 -28.88
C LEU A 602 8.91 11.86 -30.20
N ALA A 603 9.04 10.95 -31.17
CA ALA A 603 9.59 11.25 -32.49
C ALA A 603 8.69 12.23 -33.27
N ASP A 604 7.37 12.00 -33.30
CA ASP A 604 6.40 12.90 -33.94
C ASP A 604 6.44 14.32 -33.35
N LEU A 605 6.65 14.45 -32.04
CA LEU A 605 6.81 15.74 -31.35
C LEU A 605 8.14 16.43 -31.67
N LEU A 606 9.19 15.66 -31.96
CA LEU A 606 10.51 16.18 -32.35
C LEU A 606 10.57 16.60 -33.82
N GLU A 607 9.67 16.10 -34.66
CA GLU A 607 9.53 16.48 -36.08
C GLU A 607 8.65 17.74 -36.27
N GLN A 608 7.93 18.18 -35.24
CA GLN A 608 7.02 19.35 -35.27
C GLN A 608 7.66 20.67 -34.76
N ASN A 609 8.91 20.61 -34.29
CA ASN A 609 9.79 21.74 -33.96
C ASN A 609 10.91 21.87 -35.00
#